data_AF-A0A430L2K1-F1
#
_entry.id   AF-A0A430L2K1-F1
#
_cell.length_a   1.000
_cell.length_b   1.000
_cell.length_c   1.000
_cell.angle_alpha   90.00
_cell.angle_beta   90.00
_cell.angle_gamma   90.00
#
_symmetry.space_group_name_H-M   'P 1'
#
loop_
_entity.id
_entity.type
_entity.pdbx_description
1 polymer ?
#
loop_
_entity_poly.entity_id
_entity_poly.type
_entity_poly.pdbx_seq_one_letter_code
_entity_poly.pdbx_strand_id
1 'polypeptide(L)'
;MTHNWPAITVGNDSAISRYAEGAAEYYSLRLLWRNGQISTEVYLQAMNTRIETYYLNPYANLSDKEAYDQSWVIPQAQTIPYGRGLIYLTNVDGEMRAASNGTESLDTITVSLVETCRNTPSQCSEAELRSLLNKHLGQAAVAGYEAVGTGKPLIKPASNSLGPCFEVIQTSTQPVVYQWKLKAGRDGSDDGCLI
;
A
#
# COMPACT_ATOMS: atom_id res chain seq x y z
N MET A 1 2.31 2.94 16.94
CA MET A 1 3.58 3.05 16.19
C MET A 1 3.69 1.87 15.24
N THR A 2 3.58 2.09 13.92
CA THR A 2 3.74 1.06 12.87
C THR A 2 5.14 1.07 12.23
N HIS A 3 5.88 2.19 12.31
CA HIS A 3 7.22 2.34 11.74
C HIS A 3 8.29 1.38 12.27
N ASN A 4 8.08 0.73 13.42
CA ASN A 4 9.04 -0.21 13.99
C ASN A 4 8.76 -1.68 13.62
N TRP A 5 7.66 -1.94 12.89
CA TRP A 5 7.15 -3.29 12.63
C TRP A 5 6.23 -3.22 11.41
N PRO A 6 6.76 -2.88 10.21
CA PRO A 6 7.81 -3.64 9.52
C PRO A 6 8.86 -2.73 8.84
N ALA A 7 10.02 -2.56 9.47
CA ALA A 7 11.08 -1.71 8.92
C ALA A 7 12.04 -2.52 8.04
N ILE A 8 12.35 -2.00 6.85
CA ILE A 8 13.49 -2.43 6.02
C ILE A 8 14.64 -1.46 6.26
N THR A 9 15.86 -1.94 6.41
CA THR A 9 17.03 -1.10 6.76
C THR A 9 18.16 -1.14 5.74
N VAL A 10 18.10 -2.03 4.74
CA VAL A 10 19.15 -2.22 3.73
C VAL A 10 18.58 -2.05 2.33
N GLY A 11 19.18 -1.21 1.51
CA GLY A 11 18.81 -1.05 0.09
C GLY A 11 18.68 0.40 -0.34
N ASN A 12 17.83 0.63 -1.34
CA ASN A 12 17.58 1.96 -1.90
C ASN A 12 16.68 2.78 -0.97
N ASP A 13 17.17 3.93 -0.48
CA ASP A 13 16.45 4.77 0.49
C ASP A 13 15.06 5.24 0.03
N SER A 14 14.91 5.57 -1.26
CA SER A 14 13.62 6.01 -1.80
C SER A 14 12.60 4.87 -1.86
N ALA A 15 13.05 3.65 -2.17
CA ALA A 15 12.22 2.46 -2.19
C ALA A 15 11.86 1.99 -0.76
N ILE A 16 12.82 2.08 0.17
CA ILE A 16 12.61 1.86 1.60
C ILE A 16 11.60 2.85 2.15
N SER A 17 11.72 4.13 1.81
CA SER A 17 10.76 5.18 2.20
C SER A 17 9.35 4.86 1.70
N ARG A 18 9.17 4.49 0.42
CA ARG A 18 7.86 4.06 -0.11
C ARG A 18 7.28 2.88 0.67
N TYR A 19 8.08 1.87 0.97
CA TYR A 19 7.60 0.72 1.73
C TYR A 19 7.24 1.11 3.17
N ALA A 20 8.12 1.81 3.87
CA ALA A 20 7.95 2.17 5.28
C ALA A 20 6.73 3.08 5.50
N GLU A 21 6.59 4.14 4.71
CA GLU A 21 5.44 5.05 4.80
C GLU A 21 4.15 4.35 4.36
N GLY A 22 4.20 3.58 3.27
CA GLY A 22 3.05 2.79 2.82
C GLY A 22 2.57 1.78 3.85
N ALA A 23 3.49 1.06 4.49
CA ALA A 23 3.16 0.07 5.52
C ALA A 23 2.60 0.74 6.77
N ALA A 24 3.15 1.89 7.15
CA ALA A 24 2.64 2.68 8.25
C ALA A 24 1.20 3.14 7.99
N GLU A 25 0.93 3.66 6.79
CA GLU A 25 -0.40 4.04 6.34
C GLU A 25 -1.36 2.85 6.34
N TYR A 26 -0.98 1.73 5.71
CA TYR A 26 -1.80 0.53 5.59
C TYR A 26 -2.18 -0.04 6.95
N TYR A 27 -1.19 -0.34 7.79
CA TYR A 27 -1.42 -1.02 9.06
C TYR A 27 -2.05 -0.11 10.12
N SER A 28 -1.86 1.22 10.04
CA SER A 28 -2.50 2.14 10.98
C SER A 28 -4.03 2.10 10.93
N LEU A 29 -4.63 1.88 9.75
CA LEU A 29 -6.08 1.77 9.59
C LEU A 29 -6.54 0.31 9.53
N ARG A 30 -5.81 -0.55 8.83
CA ARG A 30 -6.23 -1.95 8.64
C ARG A 30 -6.35 -2.67 9.98
N LEU A 31 -5.41 -2.46 10.90
CA LEU A 31 -5.46 -3.10 12.22
C LEU A 31 -6.59 -2.56 13.10
N LEU A 32 -6.88 -1.24 13.04
CA LEU A 32 -7.99 -0.66 13.79
C LEU A 32 -9.33 -1.23 13.29
N TRP A 33 -9.50 -1.32 11.98
CA TRP A 33 -10.72 -1.86 11.36
C TRP A 33 -10.89 -3.36 11.67
N ARG A 34 -9.84 -4.17 11.49
CA ARG A 34 -9.86 -5.61 11.81
C ARG A 34 -10.19 -5.92 13.27
N ASN A 35 -9.77 -5.05 14.19
CA ASN A 35 -10.02 -5.22 15.63
C ASN A 35 -11.31 -4.49 16.08
N GLY A 36 -12.18 -4.08 15.16
CA GLY A 36 -13.46 -3.45 15.45
C GLY A 36 -13.35 -2.08 16.16
N GLN A 37 -12.17 -1.44 16.13
CA GLN A 37 -11.95 -0.14 16.78
C GLN A 37 -12.50 1.02 15.95
N ILE A 38 -12.66 0.83 14.64
CA ILE A 38 -13.32 1.77 13.73
C ILE A 38 -14.31 1.00 12.85
N SER A 39 -15.41 1.64 12.47
CA SER A 39 -16.38 1.05 11.54
C SER A 39 -15.81 0.96 10.13
N THR A 40 -16.48 0.17 9.28
CA THR A 40 -16.13 0.04 7.85
C THR A 40 -16.24 1.38 7.11
N GLU A 41 -17.20 2.22 7.45
CA GLU A 41 -17.37 3.55 6.88
C GLU A 41 -16.19 4.47 7.26
N VAL A 42 -15.79 4.45 8.54
CA VAL A 42 -14.64 5.22 9.02
C VAL A 42 -13.35 4.73 8.37
N TYR A 43 -13.18 3.42 8.24
CA TYR A 43 -12.05 2.82 7.53
C TYR A 43 -11.99 3.29 6.07
N LEU A 44 -13.09 3.13 5.33
CA LEU A 44 -13.20 3.52 3.93
C LEU A 44 -12.93 5.01 3.72
N GLN A 45 -13.55 5.86 4.54
CA GLN A 45 -13.34 7.31 4.47
C GLN A 45 -11.88 7.67 4.73
N ALA A 46 -11.27 7.12 5.77
CA ALA A 46 -9.88 7.42 6.11
C ALA A 46 -8.89 6.93 5.02
N MET A 47 -9.12 5.75 4.43
CA MET A 47 -8.34 5.25 3.30
C MET A 47 -8.47 6.19 2.08
N ASN A 48 -9.68 6.62 1.75
CA ASN A 48 -9.93 7.53 0.62
C ASN A 48 -9.28 8.90 0.81
N THR A 49 -9.35 9.51 2.00
CA THR A 49 -8.69 10.79 2.30
C THR A 49 -7.19 10.74 2.02
N ARG A 50 -6.53 9.64 2.37
CA ARG A 50 -5.08 9.46 2.18
C ARG A 50 -4.70 9.34 0.71
N ILE A 51 -5.44 8.54 -0.07
CA ILE A 51 -5.14 8.39 -1.50
C ILE A 51 -5.54 9.61 -2.32
N GLU A 52 -6.60 10.32 -1.92
CA GLU A 52 -6.99 11.60 -2.53
C GLU A 52 -5.87 12.63 -2.38
N THR A 53 -5.27 12.74 -1.18
CA THR A 53 -4.13 13.63 -0.94
C THR A 53 -2.96 13.32 -1.88
N TYR A 54 -2.70 12.04 -2.16
CA TYR A 54 -1.70 11.63 -3.15
C TYR A 54 -2.06 12.04 -4.57
N TYR A 55 -3.30 11.80 -5.01
CA TYR A 55 -3.75 12.17 -6.35
C TYR A 55 -3.77 13.68 -6.61
N LEU A 56 -4.08 14.47 -5.57
CA LEU A 56 -4.08 15.94 -5.64
C LEU A 56 -2.68 16.55 -5.52
N ASN A 57 -1.66 15.74 -5.21
CA ASN A 57 -0.29 16.23 -5.08
C ASN A 57 0.29 16.60 -6.46
N PRO A 58 0.73 17.85 -6.69
CA PRO A 58 1.27 18.27 -7.98
C PRO A 58 2.57 17.54 -8.37
N TYR A 59 3.23 16.89 -7.40
CA TYR A 59 4.45 16.10 -7.60
C TYR A 59 4.19 14.59 -7.68
N ALA A 60 2.92 14.14 -7.79
CA ALA A 60 2.56 12.72 -7.82
C ALA A 60 3.24 11.92 -8.94
N ASN A 61 3.67 12.59 -10.02
CA ASN A 61 4.37 11.99 -11.15
C ASN A 61 5.90 11.92 -10.98
N LEU A 62 6.47 12.43 -9.88
CA LEU A 62 7.89 12.22 -9.57
C LEU A 62 8.13 10.75 -9.29
N SER A 63 9.24 10.19 -9.77
CA SER A 63 9.72 8.89 -9.30
C SER A 63 9.97 8.90 -7.79
N ASP A 64 10.05 7.73 -7.17
CA ASP A 64 10.42 7.60 -5.74
C ASP A 64 11.72 8.34 -5.46
N LYS A 65 12.72 8.16 -6.35
CA LYS A 65 14.02 8.81 -6.22
C LYS A 65 13.90 10.33 -6.30
N GLU A 66 13.21 10.87 -7.30
CA GLU A 66 13.05 12.33 -7.44
C GLU A 66 12.29 12.93 -6.24
N ALA A 67 11.22 12.28 -5.78
CA ALA A 67 10.47 12.73 -4.62
C ALA A 67 11.32 12.71 -3.34
N TYR A 68 12.11 11.64 -3.14
CA TYR A 68 13.01 11.49 -2.02
C TYR A 68 14.11 12.57 -2.03
N ASP A 69 14.76 12.79 -3.18
CA ASP A 69 15.83 13.79 -3.33
C ASP A 69 15.32 15.22 -3.04
N GLN A 70 14.03 15.50 -3.30
CA GLN A 70 13.41 16.81 -3.05
C GLN A 70 12.72 16.95 -1.68
N SER A 71 12.64 15.87 -0.90
CA SER A 71 11.81 15.80 0.32
C SER A 71 12.17 16.82 1.40
N TRP A 72 13.44 17.25 1.46
CA TRP A 72 13.93 18.23 2.44
C TRP A 72 13.65 19.70 2.05
N VAL A 73 13.22 19.94 0.82
CA VAL A 73 13.00 21.30 0.27
C VAL A 73 11.53 21.51 -0.12
N ILE A 74 10.87 20.46 -0.60
CA ILE A 74 9.49 20.49 -1.08
C ILE A 74 8.63 19.60 -0.17
N PRO A 75 7.85 20.17 0.78
CA PRO A 75 7.02 19.39 1.70
C PRO A 75 6.05 18.44 0.99
N GLN A 76 5.50 18.85 -0.16
CA GLN A 76 4.61 18.00 -0.94
C GLN A 76 5.35 16.78 -1.52
N ALA A 77 6.61 16.91 -1.95
CA ALA A 77 7.40 15.77 -2.43
C ALA A 77 7.64 14.74 -1.32
N GLN A 78 7.83 15.19 -0.08
CA GLN A 78 7.98 14.33 1.09
C GLN A 78 6.77 13.42 1.34
N THR A 79 5.56 13.85 0.93
CA THR A 79 4.32 13.07 1.15
C THR A 79 4.04 12.01 0.08
N ILE A 80 4.80 11.98 -1.01
CA ILE A 80 4.59 11.02 -2.12
C ILE A 80 4.66 9.55 -1.68
N PRO A 81 5.65 9.13 -0.87
CA PRO A 81 5.77 7.74 -0.41
C PRO A 81 4.53 7.21 0.33
N TYR A 82 3.81 8.07 1.05
CA TYR A 82 2.67 7.70 1.89
C TYR A 82 1.51 7.12 1.07
N GLY A 83 0.94 7.91 0.18
CA GLY A 83 -0.19 7.45 -0.63
C GLY A 83 0.22 6.47 -1.73
N ARG A 84 1.40 6.63 -2.33
CA ARG A 84 1.92 5.67 -3.32
C ARG A 84 2.16 4.29 -2.70
N GLY A 85 2.80 4.27 -1.53
CA GLY A 85 3.04 3.05 -0.77
C GLY A 85 1.74 2.41 -0.28
N LEU A 86 0.79 3.22 0.21
CA LEU A 86 -0.53 2.74 0.65
C LEU A 86 -1.27 2.02 -0.49
N ILE A 87 -1.41 2.67 -1.65
CA ILE A 87 -2.11 2.08 -2.80
C ILE A 87 -1.40 0.79 -3.22
N TYR A 88 -0.06 0.81 -3.32
CA TYR A 88 0.72 -0.35 -3.71
C TYR A 88 0.49 -1.55 -2.77
N LEU A 89 0.57 -1.33 -1.46
CA LEU A 89 0.41 -2.40 -0.48
C LEU A 89 -1.04 -2.93 -0.40
N THR A 90 -2.05 -2.07 -0.59
CA THR A 90 -3.43 -2.56 -0.74
C THR A 90 -3.60 -3.43 -1.98
N ASN A 91 -2.94 -3.09 -3.09
CA ASN A 91 -2.99 -3.90 -4.32
C ASN A 91 -2.34 -5.26 -4.10
N VAL A 92 -1.16 -5.30 -3.48
CA VAL A 92 -0.49 -6.56 -3.12
C VAL A 92 -1.38 -7.42 -2.22
N ASP A 93 -2.02 -6.85 -1.20
CA ASP A 93 -2.97 -7.57 -0.34
C ASP A 93 -4.11 -8.21 -1.14
N GLY A 94 -4.74 -7.43 -2.04
CA GLY A 94 -5.81 -7.90 -2.91
C GLY A 94 -5.36 -8.99 -3.89
N GLU A 95 -4.18 -8.85 -4.47
CA GLU A 95 -3.57 -9.84 -5.38
C GLU A 95 -3.28 -11.16 -4.66
N MET A 96 -2.69 -11.12 -3.46
CA MET A 96 -2.39 -12.32 -2.66
C MET A 96 -3.67 -13.07 -2.30
N ARG A 97 -4.69 -12.34 -1.81
CA ARG A 97 -5.98 -12.96 -1.48
C ARG A 97 -6.65 -13.58 -2.69
N ALA A 98 -6.58 -12.94 -3.85
CA ALA A 98 -7.14 -13.48 -5.08
C ALA A 98 -6.38 -14.74 -5.54
N ALA A 99 -5.05 -14.72 -5.49
CA ALA A 99 -4.21 -15.84 -5.91
C ALA A 99 -4.36 -17.08 -5.00
N SER A 100 -4.64 -16.87 -3.72
CA SER A 100 -4.66 -17.93 -2.72
C SER A 100 -6.08 -18.31 -2.22
N ASN A 101 -7.14 -17.74 -2.81
CA ASN A 101 -8.51 -17.84 -2.28
C ASN A 101 -8.64 -17.40 -0.82
N GLY A 102 -7.93 -16.33 -0.45
CA GLY A 102 -8.01 -15.66 0.85
C GLY A 102 -7.17 -16.29 1.96
N THR A 103 -6.43 -17.36 1.70
CA THR A 103 -5.54 -18.01 2.69
C THR A 103 -4.24 -17.25 2.97
N GLU A 104 -3.85 -16.35 2.07
CA GLU A 104 -2.68 -15.49 2.17
C GLU A 104 -3.10 -14.03 1.96
N SER A 105 -2.30 -13.12 2.49
CA SER A 105 -2.53 -11.68 2.40
C SER A 105 -1.20 -10.95 2.50
N LEU A 106 -1.20 -9.62 2.46
CA LEU A 106 0.02 -8.85 2.67
C LEU A 106 0.73 -9.21 4.00
N ASP A 107 -0.04 -9.64 5.01
CA ASP A 107 0.51 -10.06 6.30
C ASP A 107 1.49 -11.23 6.17
N THR A 108 1.27 -12.14 5.22
CA THR A 108 2.17 -13.27 4.95
C THR A 108 3.57 -12.79 4.57
N ILE A 109 3.65 -11.81 3.67
CA ILE A 109 4.91 -11.18 3.28
C ILE A 109 5.49 -10.37 4.44
N THR A 110 4.67 -9.54 5.10
CA THR A 110 5.13 -8.67 6.18
C THR A 110 5.71 -9.46 7.36
N VAL A 111 5.05 -10.53 7.79
CA VAL A 111 5.54 -11.40 8.88
C VAL A 111 6.83 -12.08 8.48
N SER A 112 6.90 -12.63 7.25
CA SER A 112 8.13 -13.26 6.73
C SER A 112 9.30 -12.27 6.72
N LEU A 113 9.06 -11.03 6.27
CA LEU A 113 10.07 -9.98 6.26
C LEU A 113 10.53 -9.60 7.67
N VAL A 114 9.60 -9.47 8.62
CA VAL A 114 9.92 -9.20 10.04
C VAL A 114 10.76 -10.33 10.63
N GLU A 115 10.44 -11.58 10.32
CA GLU A 115 11.22 -12.74 10.76
C GLU A 115 12.63 -12.72 10.18
N THR A 116 12.79 -12.44 8.88
CA THR A 116 14.09 -12.23 8.25
C THR A 116 14.87 -11.11 8.94
N CYS A 117 14.24 -9.96 9.19
CA CYS A 117 14.88 -8.82 9.85
C CYS A 117 15.35 -9.12 11.28
N ARG A 118 14.61 -9.95 12.03
CA ARG A 118 14.97 -10.36 13.40
C ARG A 118 16.10 -11.38 13.43
N ASN A 119 16.02 -12.37 12.54
CA ASN A 119 16.93 -13.52 12.56
C ASN A 119 18.21 -13.25 11.76
N THR A 120 18.14 -12.40 10.74
CA THR A 120 19.26 -12.07 9.86
C THR A 120 19.18 -10.60 9.42
N PRO A 121 19.56 -9.65 10.30
CA PRO A 121 19.42 -8.21 10.03
C PRO A 121 20.09 -7.73 8.73
N SER A 122 21.18 -8.37 8.30
CA SER A 122 21.83 -8.06 7.02
C SER A 122 20.98 -8.35 5.78
N GLN A 123 19.96 -9.21 5.92
CA GLN A 123 18.98 -9.53 4.88
C GLN A 123 17.69 -8.70 5.00
N CYS A 124 17.56 -7.83 6.02
CA CYS A 124 16.43 -6.92 6.20
C CYS A 124 16.41 -5.83 5.12
N SER A 125 16.00 -6.22 3.90
CA SER A 125 16.33 -5.47 2.70
C SER A 125 15.18 -5.33 1.72
N GLU A 126 15.27 -4.33 0.84
CA GLU A 126 14.34 -4.17 -0.31
C GLU A 126 14.45 -5.36 -1.28
N ALA A 127 15.63 -5.96 -1.41
CA ALA A 127 15.84 -7.18 -2.17
C ALA A 127 15.05 -8.37 -1.58
N GLU A 128 14.99 -8.49 -0.26
CA GLU A 128 14.20 -9.53 0.41
C GLU A 128 12.70 -9.31 0.21
N LEU A 129 12.21 -8.07 0.30
CA LEU A 129 10.82 -7.76 -0.05
C LEU A 129 10.48 -8.23 -1.47
N ARG A 130 11.36 -7.96 -2.44
CA ARG A 130 11.17 -8.41 -3.84
C ARG A 130 11.24 -9.93 -3.99
N SER A 131 12.10 -10.59 -3.23
CA SER A 131 12.17 -12.05 -3.16
C SER A 131 10.85 -12.65 -2.67
N LEU A 132 10.28 -12.10 -1.59
CA LEU A 132 8.98 -12.51 -1.06
C LEU A 132 7.83 -12.23 -2.03
N LEU A 133 7.82 -11.07 -2.68
CA LEU A 133 6.85 -10.76 -3.75
C LEU A 133 6.91 -11.79 -4.87
N ASN A 134 8.11 -12.13 -5.36
CA ASN A 134 8.28 -13.14 -6.40
C ASN A 134 7.81 -14.53 -5.93
N LYS A 135 8.11 -14.91 -4.69
CA LYS A 135 7.70 -16.19 -4.12
C LYS A 135 6.19 -16.37 -4.10
N HIS A 136 5.44 -15.32 -3.73
CA HIS A 136 3.99 -15.40 -3.52
C HIS A 136 3.17 -15.02 -4.76
N LEU A 137 3.67 -14.12 -5.60
CA LEU A 137 2.92 -13.55 -6.75
C LEU A 137 3.67 -13.65 -8.09
N GLY A 138 4.89 -14.17 -8.09
CA GLY A 138 5.72 -14.34 -9.28
C GLY A 138 6.38 -13.06 -9.79
N GLN A 139 7.09 -13.19 -10.91
CA GLN A 139 7.94 -12.13 -11.46
C GLN A 139 7.16 -10.86 -11.85
N ALA A 140 5.87 -10.99 -12.19
CA ALA A 140 5.01 -9.85 -12.52
C ALA A 140 4.85 -8.89 -11.33
N ALA A 141 4.78 -9.39 -10.10
CA ALA A 141 4.70 -8.55 -8.91
C ALA A 141 6.00 -7.76 -8.66
N VAL A 142 7.15 -8.35 -8.96
CA VAL A 142 8.44 -7.64 -8.89
C VAL A 142 8.51 -6.52 -9.94
N ALA A 143 8.08 -6.81 -11.17
CA ALA A 143 7.99 -5.79 -12.21
C ALA A 143 7.00 -4.66 -11.84
N GLY A 144 5.88 -5.01 -11.20
CA GLY A 144 4.92 -4.04 -10.65
C GLY A 144 5.54 -3.16 -9.56
N TYR A 145 6.31 -3.75 -8.64
CA TYR A 145 7.03 -3.01 -7.60
C TYR A 145 7.97 -1.95 -8.19
N GLU A 146 8.74 -2.32 -9.20
CA GLU A 146 9.66 -1.43 -9.90
C GLU A 146 8.93 -0.34 -10.69
N ALA A 147 7.89 -0.72 -11.43
CA ALA A 147 7.10 0.21 -12.24
C ALA A 147 6.45 1.31 -11.40
N VAL A 148 5.92 0.97 -10.22
CA VAL A 148 5.35 1.96 -9.29
C VAL A 148 6.39 3.00 -8.85
N GLY A 149 7.64 2.59 -8.67
CA GLY A 149 8.72 3.50 -8.26
C GLY A 149 9.08 4.55 -9.31
N THR A 150 8.66 4.38 -10.57
CA THR A 150 8.85 5.37 -11.64
C THR A 150 7.91 6.58 -11.50
N GLY A 151 6.82 6.45 -10.73
CA GLY A 151 5.76 7.46 -10.62
C GLY A 151 4.89 7.61 -11.87
N LYS A 152 5.14 6.84 -12.95
CA LYS A 152 4.45 6.97 -14.25
C LYS A 152 4.08 5.61 -14.84
N PRO A 153 2.79 5.34 -15.13
CA PRO A 153 1.63 6.16 -14.78
C PRO A 153 1.44 6.27 -13.26
N LEU A 154 0.57 7.18 -12.82
CA LEU A 154 0.13 7.18 -11.43
C LEU A 154 -0.47 5.81 -11.07
N ILE A 155 -0.05 5.26 -9.93
CA ILE A 155 -0.60 4.01 -9.43
C ILE A 155 -2.12 4.13 -9.23
N LYS A 156 -2.84 3.11 -9.68
CA LYS A 156 -4.29 2.97 -9.52
C LYS A 156 -4.60 1.88 -8.49
N PRO A 157 -5.59 2.03 -7.61
CA PRO A 157 -5.99 0.96 -6.72
C PRO A 157 -6.69 -0.14 -7.53
N ALA A 158 -6.39 -1.40 -7.22
CA ALA A 158 -7.08 -2.54 -7.81
C ALA A 158 -8.49 -2.67 -7.23
N SER A 159 -9.45 -3.16 -8.02
CA SER A 159 -10.86 -3.22 -7.60
C SER A 159 -11.10 -4.01 -6.32
N ASN A 160 -10.23 -4.96 -5.97
CA ASN A 160 -10.30 -5.79 -4.76
C ASN A 160 -9.29 -5.38 -3.67
N SER A 161 -8.61 -4.24 -3.79
CA SER A 161 -7.47 -3.89 -2.93
C SER A 161 -7.83 -3.57 -1.47
N LEU A 162 -9.08 -3.19 -1.18
CA LEU A 162 -9.57 -3.06 0.20
C LEU A 162 -10.27 -4.29 0.75
N GLY A 163 -10.52 -5.31 -0.08
CA GLY A 163 -11.29 -6.49 0.26
C GLY A 163 -12.53 -6.69 -0.63
N PRO A 164 -13.30 -7.76 -0.38
CA PRO A 164 -14.33 -8.25 -1.29
C PRO A 164 -15.56 -7.33 -1.41
N CYS A 165 -15.81 -6.48 -0.42
CA CYS A 165 -16.96 -5.56 -0.41
C CYS A 165 -16.72 -4.22 -1.09
N PHE A 166 -15.49 -3.91 -1.45
CA PHE A 166 -15.15 -2.62 -2.03
C PHE A 166 -14.92 -2.74 -3.53
N GLU A 167 -15.18 -1.65 -4.23
CA GLU A 167 -14.80 -1.45 -5.63
C GLU A 167 -14.13 -0.09 -5.79
N VAL A 168 -13.44 0.10 -6.93
CA VAL A 168 -12.74 1.35 -7.23
C VAL A 168 -13.53 2.14 -8.27
N ILE A 169 -13.73 3.41 -7.99
CA ILE A 169 -14.30 4.38 -8.92
C ILE A 169 -13.30 5.48 -9.22
N GLN A 170 -13.45 6.09 -10.39
CA GLN A 170 -12.75 7.32 -10.73
C GLN A 170 -13.69 8.50 -10.47
N THR A 171 -13.35 9.35 -9.51
CA THR A 171 -14.18 10.51 -9.13
C THR A 171 -13.79 11.78 -9.88
N SER A 172 -12.57 11.83 -10.43
CA SER A 172 -12.10 12.94 -11.27
C SER A 172 -11.16 12.46 -12.38
N THR A 173 -11.18 13.14 -13.53
CA THR A 173 -10.30 12.90 -14.67
C THR A 173 -9.16 13.91 -14.77
N GLN A 174 -9.32 15.13 -14.23
CA GLN A 174 -8.28 16.17 -14.18
C GLN A 174 -8.38 17.02 -12.90
N PRO A 175 -7.45 16.85 -11.93
CA PRO A 175 -6.48 15.76 -11.85
C PRO A 175 -7.18 14.40 -11.75
N VAL A 176 -6.50 13.32 -12.12
CA VAL A 176 -7.07 11.98 -11.95
C VAL A 176 -7.19 11.67 -10.46
N VAL A 177 -8.38 11.25 -10.02
CA VAL A 177 -8.61 10.81 -8.64
C VAL A 177 -9.37 9.50 -8.68
N TYR A 178 -8.82 8.48 -8.02
CA TYR A 178 -9.51 7.24 -7.75
C TYR A 178 -9.89 7.19 -6.27
N GLN A 179 -11.02 6.56 -5.99
CA GLN A 179 -11.48 6.29 -4.63
C GLN A 179 -12.06 4.88 -4.58
N TRP A 180 -12.01 4.28 -3.40
CA TRP A 180 -12.78 3.10 -3.08
C TRP A 180 -14.21 3.50 -2.69
N LYS A 181 -15.17 2.61 -2.95
CA LYS A 181 -16.52 2.68 -2.41
C LYS A 181 -17.01 1.28 -2.06
N LEU A 182 -18.06 1.19 -1.24
CA LEU A 182 -18.80 -0.06 -1.07
C LEU A 182 -19.47 -0.46 -2.38
N LYS A 183 -19.47 -1.76 -2.68
CA LYS A 183 -20.23 -2.35 -3.78
C LYS A 183 -21.73 -2.16 -3.55
N ALA A 184 -22.48 -2.04 -4.63
CA ALA A 184 -23.93 -1.97 -4.57
C ALA A 184 -24.51 -3.18 -3.79
N GLY A 185 -25.41 -2.90 -2.84
CA GLY A 185 -26.05 -3.92 -2.00
C GLY A 185 -25.19 -4.48 -0.86
N ARG A 186 -24.01 -3.90 -0.61
CA ARG A 186 -23.21 -4.17 0.60
C ARG A 186 -23.47 -3.11 1.66
N ASP A 187 -23.62 -3.55 2.90
CA ASP A 187 -23.58 -2.70 4.09
C ASP A 187 -22.18 -2.78 4.69
N GLY A 188 -21.67 -1.69 5.27
CA GLY A 188 -20.40 -1.71 5.98
C GLY A 188 -20.43 -2.55 7.26
N SER A 189 -21.61 -2.96 7.73
CA SER A 189 -21.78 -3.96 8.79
C SER A 189 -21.76 -5.42 8.32
N ASP A 190 -21.65 -5.70 7.02
CA ASP A 190 -21.58 -7.08 6.53
C ASP A 190 -20.30 -7.78 7.05
N ASP A 191 -20.46 -8.85 7.82
CA ASP A 191 -19.34 -9.65 8.34
C ASP A 191 -18.40 -10.15 7.23
N GLY A 192 -18.92 -10.33 6.00
CA GLY A 192 -18.16 -10.73 4.82
C GLY A 192 -17.25 -9.64 4.25
N CYS A 193 -17.27 -8.42 4.79
CA CYS A 193 -16.39 -7.33 4.37
C CYS A 193 -15.05 -7.34 5.10
N LEU A 194 -15.02 -7.81 6.35
CA LEU A 194 -13.81 -7.83 7.16
C LEU A 194 -12.83 -8.87 6.61
N ILE A 195 -11.56 -8.48 6.46
CA ILE A 195 -10.48 -9.31 5.90
C ILE A 195 -9.18 -9.16 6.67
#